data_AF-A0A3Q3E444-F1
#
_entry.id   AF-A0A3Q3E444-F1
#
_cell.length_a   1.000
_cell.length_b   1.000
_cell.length_c   1.000
_cell.angle_alpha   90.00
_cell.angle_beta   90.00
_cell.angle_gamma   90.00
#
_symmetry.space_group_name_H-M   'P 1'
#
loop_
_entity.id
_entity.type
_entity.pdbx_description
1 polymer ?
#
loop_
_entity_poly.entity_id
_entity_poly.type
_entity_poly.pdbx_seq_one_letter_code
_entity_poly.pdbx_strand_id
1 'polypeptide(L)'
;MFFFLLASFCCQVIRRATAYKRLLLTIKGEYDDVIRELQRREDEAMEAQRNLVASTSHPKSLITCQRRAAQLRDKLVFVHLCVCVRVCVCVCVCVCVFVELFDSAQYEEAALHAARSPRGVLRNLDTMNMFKGVSGPPRSVPPLLLYFQALLLTLPSGDKLSAPLAKALVLCALQHGDTQLVNHTVTHNKLTCSEDLGDILSEHAQKNPRVADLCLALATDAYKACRLNKKTALSMCKRGLVHSAAEFMNNCKDLTTEDCLWVLYQSPSVSLLQLLIESQQGQAAILSVGVVLSTLLADPQQQELALQLLDSFVSRGQGVLEEVILEDSKSLLDDWTDVASTCSELNRADLSQVILSILLDQSGTRVLSPDLEGAGLVEHVFL
;
A
#
# COMPACT_ATOMS: atom_id res chain seq x y z
N MET A 1 -50.89 7.69 -2.45
CA MET A 1 -51.06 6.37 -3.10
C MET A 1 -49.77 5.83 -3.72
N PHE A 2 -49.05 6.61 -4.55
CA PHE A 2 -47.79 6.17 -5.17
C PHE A 2 -46.65 5.83 -4.19
N PHE A 3 -46.47 6.59 -3.12
CA PHE A 3 -45.48 6.30 -2.06
C PHE A 3 -45.71 4.93 -1.39
N PHE A 4 -46.97 4.52 -1.20
CA PHE A 4 -47.33 3.25 -0.57
C PHE A 4 -47.01 2.04 -1.45
N LEU A 5 -47.21 2.15 -2.78
CA LEU A 5 -46.89 1.07 -3.72
C LEU A 5 -45.37 0.87 -3.84
N LEU A 6 -44.59 1.96 -3.85
CA LEU A 6 -43.13 1.89 -3.87
C LEU A 6 -42.57 1.28 -2.57
N ALA A 7 -43.10 1.70 -1.42
CA ALA A 7 -42.75 1.14 -0.12
C ALA A 7 -43.07 -0.36 -0.04
N SER A 8 -44.23 -0.78 -0.57
CA SER A 8 -44.64 -2.20 -0.62
C SER A 8 -43.69 -3.03 -1.49
N PHE A 9 -43.36 -2.55 -2.69
CA PHE A 9 -42.42 -3.23 -3.60
C PHE A 9 -41.01 -3.33 -3.00
N CYS A 10 -40.46 -2.24 -2.46
CA CYS A 10 -39.17 -2.26 -1.78
C CYS A 10 -39.16 -3.24 -0.60
N CYS A 11 -40.22 -3.26 0.22
CA CYS A 11 -40.36 -4.22 1.31
C CYS A 11 -40.35 -5.68 0.83
N GLN A 12 -40.98 -5.96 -0.31
CA GLN A 12 -41.02 -7.29 -0.90
C GLN A 12 -39.65 -7.74 -1.47
N VAL A 13 -38.90 -6.81 -2.07
CA VAL A 13 -37.52 -7.02 -2.54
C VAL A 13 -36.55 -7.22 -1.37
N ILE A 14 -36.62 -6.37 -0.34
CA ILE A 14 -35.85 -6.51 0.91
C ILE A 14 -36.09 -7.87 1.57
N ARG A 15 -37.30 -8.42 1.46
CA ARG A 15 -37.66 -9.72 2.03
C ARG A 15 -37.00 -10.89 1.29
N ARG A 16 -36.71 -10.75 0.00
CA ARG A 16 -36.11 -11.79 -0.85
C ARG A 16 -34.58 -11.70 -0.89
N ALA A 17 -34.02 -10.50 -0.89
CA ALA A 17 -32.57 -10.26 -0.95
C ALA A 17 -31.93 -10.23 0.45
N THR A 18 -31.80 -11.40 1.10
CA THR A 18 -31.28 -11.51 2.48
C THR A 18 -29.85 -10.99 2.63
N ALA A 19 -28.98 -11.20 1.63
CA ALA A 19 -27.59 -10.72 1.62
C ALA A 19 -27.49 -9.19 1.55
N TYR A 20 -28.33 -8.54 0.74
CA TYR A 20 -28.34 -7.07 0.58
C TYR A 20 -29.32 -6.35 1.51
N LYS A 21 -29.95 -7.08 2.43
CA LYS A 21 -30.97 -6.54 3.32
C LYS A 21 -30.50 -5.28 4.06
N ARG A 22 -29.23 -5.27 4.52
CA ARG A 22 -28.65 -4.10 5.21
C ARG A 22 -28.54 -2.89 4.29
N LEU A 23 -27.92 -3.05 3.12
CA LEU A 23 -27.77 -1.98 2.12
C LEU A 23 -29.13 -1.46 1.67
N LEU A 24 -30.08 -2.35 1.38
CA LEU A 24 -31.42 -1.98 0.94
C LEU A 24 -32.23 -1.28 2.05
N LEU A 25 -32.02 -1.64 3.32
CA LEU A 25 -32.63 -0.94 4.45
C LEU A 25 -32.00 0.44 4.68
N THR A 26 -30.68 0.59 4.53
CA THR A 26 -30.00 1.90 4.61
C THR A 26 -30.50 2.83 3.51
N ILE A 27 -30.50 2.35 2.26
CA ILE A 27 -31.03 3.11 1.12
C ILE A 27 -32.50 3.50 1.38
N LYS A 28 -33.33 2.55 1.83
CA LYS A 28 -34.72 2.82 2.18
C LYS A 28 -34.84 3.89 3.28
N GLY A 29 -34.02 3.82 4.32
CA GLY A 29 -34.00 4.77 5.43
C GLY A 29 -33.68 6.19 4.96
N GLU A 30 -32.66 6.36 4.12
CA GLU A 30 -32.32 7.66 3.52
C GLU A 30 -33.48 8.24 2.70
N TYR A 31 -34.21 7.40 1.95
CA TYR A 31 -35.41 7.84 1.24
C TYR A 31 -36.55 8.21 2.20
N ASP A 32 -36.81 7.40 3.23
CA ASP A 32 -37.85 7.67 4.22
C ASP A 32 -37.55 8.98 4.98
N ASP A 33 -36.29 9.30 5.26
CA ASP A 33 -35.84 10.57 5.86
C ASP A 33 -36.08 11.76 4.95
N VAL A 34 -35.69 11.67 3.68
CA VAL A 34 -35.92 12.72 2.69
C VAL A 34 -37.42 12.96 2.51
N ILE A 35 -38.23 11.91 2.47
CA ILE A 35 -39.70 12.02 2.39
C ILE A 35 -40.24 12.77 3.61
N ARG A 36 -39.78 12.42 4.83
CA ARG A 36 -40.20 13.09 6.06
C ARG A 36 -39.82 14.57 6.07
N GLU A 37 -38.59 14.91 5.67
CA GLU A 37 -38.14 16.30 5.61
C GLU A 37 -38.93 17.12 4.57
N LEU A 38 -39.30 16.50 3.44
CA LEU A 38 -40.15 17.15 2.44
C LEU A 38 -41.56 17.40 2.96
N GLN A 39 -42.17 16.42 3.63
CA GLN A 39 -43.47 16.57 4.27
C GLN A 39 -43.42 17.67 5.35
N ARG A 40 -42.37 17.70 6.16
CA ARG A 40 -42.16 18.74 7.18
C ARG A 40 -42.08 20.14 6.56
N ARG A 41 -41.29 20.30 5.49
CA ARG A 41 -41.18 21.59 4.77
C ARG A 41 -42.46 21.98 4.05
N GLU A 42 -43.25 21.01 3.59
CA GLU A 42 -44.57 21.25 3.01
C GLU A 42 -45.54 21.80 4.06
N ASP A 43 -45.58 21.20 5.25
CA ASP A 43 -46.39 21.66 6.37
C ASP A 43 -45.97 23.07 6.84
N GLU A 44 -44.67 23.34 6.95
CA GLU A 44 -44.13 24.66 7.29
C GLU A 44 -44.47 25.72 6.22
N ALA A 45 -44.37 25.36 4.94
CA ALA A 45 -44.73 26.25 3.86
C ALA A 45 -46.24 26.53 3.83
N MET A 46 -47.08 25.54 4.11
CA MET A 46 -48.53 25.73 4.26
C MET A 46 -48.87 26.67 5.42
N GLU A 47 -48.17 26.53 6.55
CA GLU A 47 -48.41 27.36 7.72
C GLU A 47 -47.93 28.80 7.52
N ALA A 48 -46.73 29.00 6.95
CA ALA A 48 -46.25 30.32 6.54
C ALA A 48 -47.17 30.98 5.52
N GLN A 49 -47.76 30.19 4.61
CA GLN A 49 -48.71 30.67 3.62
C GLN A 49 -50.05 31.09 4.24
N ARG A 50 -50.56 30.36 5.25
CA ARG A 50 -51.76 30.75 6.01
C ARG A 50 -51.55 32.08 6.73
N ASN A 51 -50.39 32.24 7.37
CA ASN A 51 -50.02 33.48 8.09
C ASN A 51 -49.88 34.68 7.15
N LEU A 52 -49.34 34.47 5.94
CA LEU A 52 -49.21 35.52 4.92
C LEU A 52 -50.58 35.94 4.36
N VAL A 53 -51.47 34.98 4.08
CA VAL A 53 -52.84 35.23 3.60
C VAL A 53 -53.64 36.04 4.63
N ALA A 54 -53.44 35.78 5.93
CA ALA A 54 -54.06 36.55 7.01
C ALA A 54 -53.59 38.02 7.09
N SER A 55 -52.46 38.36 6.48
CA SER A 55 -51.81 39.67 6.61
C SER A 55 -51.89 40.58 5.38
N THR A 56 -52.37 40.10 4.23
CA THR A 56 -52.30 40.83 2.94
C THR A 56 -53.65 41.34 2.42
N SER A 57 -53.69 42.61 1.96
CA SER A 57 -54.91 43.28 1.44
C SER A 57 -55.14 43.16 -0.08
N HIS A 58 -54.20 42.60 -0.84
CA HIS A 58 -54.26 42.50 -2.31
C HIS A 58 -54.28 41.03 -2.79
N PRO A 59 -55.47 40.45 -3.02
CA PRO A 59 -55.60 39.00 -3.24
C PRO A 59 -55.09 38.51 -4.61
N LYS A 60 -55.16 39.32 -5.68
CA LYS A 60 -54.96 38.83 -7.06
C LYS A 60 -53.50 38.51 -7.42
N SER A 61 -52.53 39.32 -6.99
CA SER A 61 -51.09 39.06 -7.21
C SER A 61 -50.59 37.89 -6.36
N LEU A 62 -51.09 37.80 -5.11
CA LEU A 62 -50.83 36.68 -4.20
C LEU A 62 -51.36 35.36 -4.77
N ILE A 63 -52.60 35.32 -5.26
CA ILE A 63 -53.22 34.13 -5.87
C ILE A 63 -52.45 33.68 -7.13
N THR A 64 -51.97 34.62 -7.95
CA THR A 64 -51.20 34.29 -9.17
C THR A 64 -49.82 33.73 -8.83
N CYS A 65 -49.15 34.28 -7.81
CA CYS A 65 -47.89 33.77 -7.29
C CYS A 65 -48.07 32.39 -6.61
N GLN A 66 -49.13 32.22 -5.81
CA GLN A 66 -49.52 30.94 -5.19
C GLN A 66 -49.76 29.86 -6.25
N ARG A 67 -50.49 30.17 -7.33
CA ARG A 67 -50.79 29.21 -8.39
C ARG A 67 -49.52 28.79 -9.14
N ARG A 68 -48.61 29.73 -9.43
CA ARG A 68 -47.32 29.42 -10.06
C ARG A 68 -46.39 28.64 -9.13
N ALA A 69 -46.33 28.99 -7.85
CA ALA A 69 -45.55 28.26 -6.86
C ALA A 69 -46.08 26.83 -6.65
N ALA A 70 -47.40 26.63 -6.61
CA ALA A 70 -48.02 25.31 -6.57
C ALA A 70 -47.72 24.49 -7.84
N GLN A 71 -47.84 25.09 -9.02
CA GLN A 71 -47.49 24.44 -10.29
C GLN A 71 -46.01 24.07 -10.39
N LEU A 72 -45.11 24.90 -9.86
CA LEU A 72 -43.67 24.60 -9.82
C LEU A 72 -43.36 23.51 -8.79
N ARG A 73 -44.02 23.53 -7.61
CA ARG A 73 -43.90 22.48 -6.58
C ARG A 73 -44.36 21.12 -7.11
N ASP A 74 -45.53 21.04 -7.74
CA ASP A 74 -46.04 19.79 -8.33
C ASP A 74 -45.07 19.24 -9.39
N LYS A 75 -44.51 20.12 -10.23
CA LYS A 75 -43.50 19.72 -11.22
C LYS A 75 -42.20 19.25 -10.57
N LEU A 76 -41.75 19.89 -9.50
CA LEU A 76 -40.51 19.53 -8.80
C LEU A 76 -40.65 18.20 -8.02
N VAL A 77 -41.78 18.00 -7.35
CA VAL A 77 -42.13 16.74 -6.67
C VAL A 77 -42.27 15.61 -7.68
N PHE A 78 -42.93 15.86 -8.82
CA PHE A 78 -43.04 14.85 -9.88
C PHE A 78 -41.69 14.48 -10.47
N VAL A 79 -40.83 15.45 -10.78
CA VAL A 79 -39.47 15.20 -11.31
C VAL A 79 -38.63 14.44 -10.28
N HIS A 80 -38.63 14.84 -9.01
CA HIS A 80 -37.84 14.20 -7.98
C HIS A 80 -38.36 12.79 -7.65
N LEU A 81 -39.67 12.60 -7.55
CA LEU A 81 -40.29 11.28 -7.37
C LEU A 81 -40.01 10.37 -8.57
N CYS A 82 -40.07 10.89 -9.79
CA CYS A 82 -39.76 10.12 -10.99
C CYS A 82 -38.29 9.70 -11.02
N VAL A 83 -37.36 10.56 -10.58
CA VAL A 83 -35.93 10.24 -10.44
C VAL A 83 -35.71 9.21 -9.31
N CYS A 84 -36.29 9.39 -8.13
CA CYS A 84 -36.16 8.45 -7.01
C CYS A 84 -36.76 7.08 -7.34
N VAL A 85 -37.96 7.03 -7.93
CA VAL A 85 -38.59 5.77 -8.37
C VAL A 85 -37.74 5.11 -9.44
N ARG A 86 -37.23 5.86 -10.43
CA ARG A 86 -36.41 5.29 -11.50
C ARG A 86 -35.07 4.74 -11.00
N VAL A 87 -34.44 5.40 -10.02
CA VAL A 87 -33.20 4.95 -9.38
C VAL A 87 -33.46 3.75 -8.44
N CYS A 88 -34.51 3.78 -7.63
CA CYS A 88 -34.89 2.65 -6.77
C CYS A 88 -35.26 1.42 -7.60
N VAL A 89 -36.08 1.59 -8.64
CA VAL A 89 -36.48 0.49 -9.53
C VAL A 89 -35.26 -0.07 -10.26
N CYS A 90 -34.34 0.74 -10.77
CA CYS A 90 -33.17 0.20 -11.46
C CYS A 90 -32.22 -0.58 -10.53
N VAL A 91 -32.02 -0.11 -9.28
CA VAL A 91 -31.21 -0.83 -8.29
C VAL A 91 -31.89 -2.12 -7.85
N CYS A 92 -33.18 -2.07 -7.50
CA CYS A 92 -33.94 -3.24 -7.08
C CYS A 92 -34.02 -4.29 -8.20
N VAL A 93 -34.32 -3.88 -9.44
CA VAL A 93 -34.35 -4.79 -10.59
C VAL A 93 -32.97 -5.41 -10.83
N CYS A 94 -31.89 -4.61 -10.75
CA CYS A 94 -30.53 -5.12 -10.91
C CYS A 94 -30.20 -6.21 -9.87
N VAL A 95 -30.54 -6.00 -8.59
CA VAL A 95 -30.33 -6.98 -7.52
C VAL A 95 -31.22 -8.21 -7.71
N CYS A 96 -32.48 -8.04 -8.11
CA CYS A 96 -33.39 -9.17 -8.34
C CYS A 96 -32.89 -10.08 -9.45
N VAL A 97 -32.54 -9.51 -10.61
CA VAL A 97 -32.00 -10.28 -11.74
C VAL A 97 -30.71 -11.01 -11.35
N PHE A 98 -29.84 -10.36 -10.57
CA PHE A 98 -28.63 -11.00 -10.05
C PHE A 98 -28.96 -12.24 -9.20
N VAL A 99 -29.87 -12.12 -8.24
CA VAL A 99 -30.25 -13.22 -7.34
C VAL A 99 -30.90 -14.35 -8.14
N GLU A 100 -31.76 -14.06 -9.11
CA GLU A 100 -32.40 -15.08 -9.96
C GLU A 100 -31.36 -15.87 -10.78
N LEU A 101 -30.38 -15.19 -11.39
CA LEU A 101 -29.29 -15.85 -12.12
C LEU A 101 -28.41 -16.69 -11.20
N PHE A 102 -28.14 -16.18 -9.99
CA PHE A 102 -27.32 -16.87 -9.00
C PHE A 102 -28.00 -18.13 -8.45
N ASP A 103 -29.29 -18.05 -8.13
CA ASP A 103 -30.11 -19.18 -7.68
C ASP A 103 -30.29 -20.24 -8.77
N SER A 104 -30.26 -19.82 -10.04
CA SER A 104 -30.28 -20.71 -11.21
C SER A 104 -28.92 -21.34 -11.53
N ALA A 105 -27.89 -21.11 -10.70
CA ALA A 105 -26.51 -21.56 -10.88
C ALA A 105 -25.84 -21.07 -12.19
N GLN A 106 -26.37 -20.01 -12.80
CA GLN A 106 -25.80 -19.38 -13.99
C GLN A 106 -24.73 -18.35 -13.57
N TYR A 107 -23.62 -18.84 -13.01
CA TYR A 107 -22.62 -17.99 -12.37
C TYR A 107 -21.89 -17.05 -13.33
N GLU A 108 -21.69 -17.44 -14.60
CA GLU A 108 -21.04 -16.60 -15.61
C GLU A 108 -21.88 -15.37 -15.95
N GLU A 109 -23.17 -15.57 -16.24
CA GLU A 109 -24.11 -14.48 -16.51
C GLU A 109 -24.34 -13.61 -15.26
N ALA A 110 -24.45 -14.23 -14.08
CA ALA A 110 -24.56 -13.51 -12.82
C ALA A 110 -23.33 -12.61 -12.57
N ALA A 111 -22.13 -13.11 -12.86
CA ALA A 111 -20.88 -12.36 -12.75
C ALA A 111 -20.86 -11.17 -13.72
N LEU A 112 -21.21 -11.39 -14.98
CA LEU A 112 -21.25 -10.34 -16.00
C LEU A 112 -22.29 -9.26 -15.67
N HIS A 113 -23.47 -9.66 -15.19
CA HIS A 113 -24.53 -8.75 -14.77
C HIS A 113 -24.11 -7.91 -13.56
N ALA A 114 -23.51 -8.54 -12.54
CA ALA A 114 -22.96 -7.81 -11.39
C ALA A 114 -21.88 -6.80 -11.82
N ALA A 115 -21.00 -7.22 -12.73
CA ALA A 115 -19.93 -6.38 -13.23
C ALA A 115 -20.44 -5.20 -14.07
N ARG A 116 -21.52 -5.36 -14.85
CA ARG A 116 -22.18 -4.29 -15.62
C ARG A 116 -23.18 -3.46 -14.82
N SER A 117 -23.32 -3.70 -13.52
CA SER A 117 -24.31 -3.03 -12.70
C SER A 117 -24.17 -1.49 -12.75
N PRO A 118 -25.29 -0.75 -12.82
CA PRO A 118 -25.27 0.70 -12.92
C PRO A 118 -24.61 1.28 -11.67
N ARG A 119 -23.68 2.23 -11.86
CA ARG A 119 -22.88 2.84 -10.80
C ARG A 119 -22.10 1.83 -9.94
N GLY A 120 -21.92 0.60 -10.43
CA GLY A 120 -21.22 -0.46 -9.70
C GLY A 120 -21.92 -0.90 -8.41
N VAL A 121 -23.25 -0.82 -8.34
CA VAL A 121 -24.03 -1.19 -7.13
C VAL A 121 -23.73 -2.61 -6.65
N LEU A 122 -23.48 -3.55 -7.58
CA LEU A 122 -23.12 -4.94 -7.30
C LEU A 122 -21.59 -5.17 -7.32
N ARG A 123 -20.77 -4.14 -7.47
CA ARG A 123 -19.30 -4.24 -7.41
C ARG A 123 -18.84 -4.05 -5.96
N ASN A 124 -19.34 -4.90 -5.05
CA ASN A 124 -19.12 -4.77 -3.61
C ASN A 124 -18.68 -6.10 -2.96
N LEU A 125 -18.30 -6.03 -1.69
CA LEU A 125 -17.81 -7.18 -0.92
C LEU A 125 -18.89 -8.24 -0.68
N ASP A 126 -20.15 -7.84 -0.52
CA ASP A 126 -21.27 -8.76 -0.31
C ASP A 126 -21.49 -9.67 -1.54
N THR A 127 -21.45 -9.08 -2.73
CA THR A 127 -21.54 -9.80 -4.01
C THR A 127 -20.41 -10.81 -4.15
N MET A 128 -19.18 -10.35 -3.87
CA MET A 128 -17.98 -11.19 -3.90
C MET A 128 -18.08 -12.36 -2.90
N ASN A 129 -18.55 -12.10 -1.68
CA ASN A 129 -18.71 -13.13 -0.65
C ASN A 129 -19.73 -14.20 -1.06
N MET A 130 -20.78 -13.85 -1.80
CA MET A 130 -21.70 -14.84 -2.37
C MET A 130 -20.98 -15.76 -3.36
N PHE A 131 -20.18 -15.21 -4.30
CA PHE A 131 -19.38 -16.02 -5.22
C PHE A 131 -18.32 -16.87 -4.52
N LYS A 132 -17.75 -16.39 -3.41
CA LYS A 132 -16.79 -17.13 -2.59
C LYS A 132 -17.42 -18.32 -1.87
N GLY A 133 -18.71 -18.21 -1.49
CA GLY A 133 -19.45 -19.25 -0.78
C GLY A 133 -19.92 -20.41 -1.66
N VAL A 134 -19.80 -20.31 -2.98
CA VAL A 134 -20.24 -21.33 -3.93
C VAL A 134 -19.05 -22.01 -4.61
N SER A 135 -19.17 -23.31 -4.86
CA SER A 135 -18.21 -24.07 -5.65
C SER A 135 -18.81 -24.38 -7.02
N GLY A 136 -18.06 -24.12 -8.08
CA GLY A 136 -18.47 -24.47 -9.43
C GLY A 136 -18.40 -25.99 -9.68
N PRO A 137 -18.95 -26.46 -10.81
CA PRO A 137 -18.78 -27.83 -11.27
C PRO A 137 -17.30 -28.27 -11.28
N PRO A 138 -16.99 -29.54 -10.96
CA PRO A 138 -15.62 -30.02 -11.04
C PRO A 138 -15.11 -29.89 -12.48
N ARG A 139 -13.93 -29.25 -12.65
CA ARG A 139 -13.25 -28.87 -13.91
C ARG A 139 -13.63 -27.52 -14.55
N SER A 140 -14.63 -26.80 -14.06
CA SER A 140 -14.89 -25.42 -14.54
C SER A 140 -14.08 -24.38 -13.77
N VAL A 141 -13.92 -23.19 -14.37
CA VAL A 141 -13.33 -22.03 -13.70
C VAL A 141 -14.14 -21.69 -12.43
N PRO A 142 -13.50 -21.44 -11.27
CA PRO A 142 -14.21 -21.09 -10.05
C PRO A 142 -15.12 -19.87 -10.24
N PRO A 143 -16.37 -19.87 -9.73
CA PRO A 143 -17.31 -18.76 -9.87
C PRO A 143 -16.74 -17.41 -9.39
N LEU A 144 -15.94 -17.43 -8.33
CA LEU A 144 -15.25 -16.24 -7.82
C LEU A 144 -14.25 -15.66 -8.83
N LEU A 145 -13.51 -16.50 -9.55
CA LEU A 145 -12.55 -16.07 -10.55
C LEU A 145 -13.27 -15.49 -11.78
N LEU A 146 -14.38 -16.11 -12.20
CA LEU A 146 -15.26 -15.57 -13.26
C LEU A 146 -15.78 -14.18 -12.91
N TYR A 147 -16.22 -13.96 -11.67
CA TYR A 147 -16.63 -12.65 -11.18
C TYR A 147 -15.51 -11.61 -11.30
N PHE A 148 -14.29 -11.94 -10.88
CA PHE A 148 -13.16 -11.01 -11.01
C PHE A 148 -12.77 -10.73 -12.47
N GLN A 149 -12.79 -11.74 -13.33
CA GLN A 149 -12.55 -11.56 -14.77
C GLN A 149 -13.61 -10.62 -15.38
N ALA A 150 -14.90 -10.82 -15.07
CA ALA A 150 -15.98 -9.96 -15.53
C ALA A 150 -15.84 -8.51 -15.02
N LEU A 151 -15.44 -8.31 -13.76
CA LEU A 151 -15.14 -6.98 -13.22
C LEU A 151 -14.05 -6.28 -14.03
N LEU A 152 -12.93 -6.95 -14.28
CA LEU A 152 -11.80 -6.37 -15.01
C LEU A 152 -12.12 -6.03 -16.46
N LEU A 153 -12.95 -6.85 -17.11
CA LEU A 153 -13.40 -6.64 -18.49
C LEU A 153 -14.37 -5.46 -18.61
N THR A 154 -15.19 -5.21 -17.59
CA THR A 154 -16.27 -4.19 -17.64
C THR A 154 -15.93 -2.90 -16.92
N LEU A 155 -14.79 -2.84 -16.22
CA LEU A 155 -14.26 -1.62 -15.62
C LEU A 155 -13.89 -0.61 -16.70
N PRO A 156 -14.45 0.61 -16.67
CA PRO A 156 -14.04 1.69 -17.56
C PRO A 156 -12.56 2.03 -17.40
N SER A 157 -11.95 2.56 -18.47
CA SER A 157 -10.58 3.05 -18.40
C SER A 157 -10.46 4.19 -17.39
N GLY A 158 -9.62 4.01 -16.37
CA GLY A 158 -9.38 4.97 -15.29
C GLY A 158 -10.07 4.64 -13.97
N ASP A 159 -11.10 3.78 -13.97
CA ASP A 159 -11.73 3.32 -12.75
C ASP A 159 -10.91 2.21 -12.08
N LYS A 160 -10.85 2.24 -10.75
CA LYS A 160 -10.11 1.26 -9.95
C LYS A 160 -11.04 0.45 -9.06
N LEU A 161 -10.72 -0.83 -8.90
CA LEU A 161 -11.33 -1.66 -7.87
C LEU A 161 -10.97 -1.14 -6.48
N SER A 162 -11.93 -1.19 -5.56
CA SER A 162 -11.70 -0.84 -4.16
C SER A 162 -10.62 -1.73 -3.54
N ALA A 163 -9.89 -1.21 -2.55
CA ALA A 163 -8.79 -1.94 -1.91
C ALA A 163 -9.20 -3.34 -1.38
N PRO A 164 -10.37 -3.53 -0.75
CA PRO A 164 -10.81 -4.86 -0.31
C PRO A 164 -11.04 -5.84 -1.47
N LEU A 165 -11.61 -5.38 -2.58
CA LEU A 165 -11.85 -6.22 -3.76
C LEU A 165 -10.54 -6.53 -4.49
N ALA A 166 -9.63 -5.55 -4.59
CA ALA A 166 -8.30 -5.76 -5.17
C ALA A 166 -7.51 -6.83 -4.40
N LYS A 167 -7.53 -6.77 -3.07
CA LYS A 167 -6.91 -7.77 -2.19
C LYS A 167 -7.47 -9.17 -2.43
N ALA A 168 -8.80 -9.30 -2.46
CA ALA A 168 -9.45 -10.58 -2.68
C ALA A 168 -9.20 -11.15 -4.09
N LEU A 169 -9.13 -10.28 -5.11
CA LEU A 169 -8.82 -10.66 -6.48
C LEU A 169 -7.42 -11.27 -6.56
N VAL A 170 -6.41 -10.58 -6.04
CA VAL A 170 -5.02 -11.05 -6.08
C VAL A 170 -4.87 -12.36 -5.32
N LEU A 171 -5.45 -12.48 -4.12
CA LEU A 171 -5.43 -13.74 -3.36
C LEU A 171 -6.06 -14.90 -4.14
N CYS A 172 -7.23 -14.67 -4.75
CA CYS A 172 -7.92 -15.69 -5.54
C CYS A 172 -7.11 -16.10 -6.77
N ALA A 173 -6.58 -15.14 -7.53
CA ALA A 173 -5.78 -15.41 -8.71
C ALA A 173 -4.49 -16.17 -8.37
N LEU A 174 -3.80 -15.79 -7.29
CA LEU A 174 -2.60 -16.48 -6.82
C LEU A 174 -2.88 -17.90 -6.32
N GLN A 175 -4.01 -18.12 -5.61
CA GLN A 175 -4.43 -19.46 -5.17
C GLN A 175 -4.71 -20.41 -6.34
N HIS A 176 -5.24 -19.89 -7.45
CA HIS A 176 -5.52 -20.66 -8.66
C HIS A 176 -4.36 -20.66 -9.68
N GLY A 177 -3.24 -20.00 -9.38
CA GLY A 177 -2.07 -19.95 -10.25
C GLY A 177 -2.24 -19.08 -11.50
N ASP A 178 -3.27 -18.23 -11.56
CA ASP A 178 -3.53 -17.33 -12.69
C ASP A 178 -2.72 -16.03 -12.54
N THR A 179 -1.41 -16.14 -12.75
CA THR A 179 -0.49 -15.00 -12.65
C THR A 179 -0.63 -14.00 -13.80
N GLN A 180 -1.18 -14.43 -14.94
CA GLN A 180 -1.46 -13.56 -16.07
C GLN A 180 -2.54 -12.54 -15.73
N LEU A 181 -3.59 -12.97 -15.01
CA LEU A 181 -4.63 -12.07 -14.53
C LEU A 181 -4.03 -11.00 -13.60
N VAL A 182 -3.20 -11.41 -12.63
CA VAL A 182 -2.56 -10.46 -11.69
C VAL A 182 -1.68 -9.46 -12.45
N ASN A 183 -0.82 -9.92 -13.36
CA ASN A 183 0.03 -9.06 -14.17
C ASN A 183 -0.79 -8.05 -14.98
N HIS A 184 -1.82 -8.54 -15.69
CA HIS A 184 -2.71 -7.68 -16.46
C HIS A 184 -3.42 -6.64 -15.57
N THR A 185 -3.89 -7.01 -14.38
CA THR A 185 -4.59 -6.07 -13.49
C THR A 185 -3.72 -4.93 -12.98
N VAL A 186 -2.48 -5.23 -12.62
CA VAL A 186 -1.55 -4.25 -12.03
C VAL A 186 -0.98 -3.35 -13.12
N THR A 187 -0.56 -3.92 -14.25
CA THR A 187 -0.02 -3.14 -15.40
C THR A 187 -1.05 -2.15 -15.97
N HIS A 188 -2.33 -2.52 -15.99
CA HIS A 188 -3.41 -1.64 -16.44
C HIS A 188 -3.91 -0.69 -15.35
N ASN A 189 -3.26 -0.65 -14.17
CA ASN A 189 -3.59 0.23 -13.04
C ASN A 189 -5.07 0.17 -12.62
N LYS A 190 -5.69 -1.02 -12.73
CA LYS A 190 -7.12 -1.24 -12.43
C LYS A 190 -7.39 -1.53 -10.95
N LEU A 191 -6.34 -1.65 -10.14
CA LEU A 191 -6.43 -1.95 -8.72
C LEU A 191 -6.08 -0.71 -7.89
N THR A 192 -6.80 -0.52 -6.78
CA THR A 192 -6.33 0.40 -5.74
C THR A 192 -5.19 -0.26 -4.99
N CYS A 193 -3.98 0.27 -5.15
CA CYS A 193 -2.81 -0.19 -4.42
C CYS A 193 -2.99 0.07 -2.92
N SER A 194 -2.62 -0.90 -2.10
CA SER A 194 -2.58 -0.80 -0.64
C SER A 194 -1.33 -1.49 -0.10
N GLU A 195 -0.95 -1.15 1.13
CA GLU A 195 0.16 -1.81 1.83
C GLU A 195 -0.05 -3.32 1.94
N ASP A 196 -1.22 -3.73 2.42
CA ASP A 196 -1.66 -5.12 2.51
C ASP A 196 -1.49 -5.90 1.19
N LEU A 197 -1.74 -5.24 0.05
CA LEU A 197 -1.65 -5.87 -1.27
C LEU A 197 -0.19 -6.19 -1.61
N GLY A 198 0.71 -5.24 -1.37
CA GLY A 198 2.15 -5.43 -1.56
C GLY A 198 2.71 -6.51 -0.63
N ASP A 199 2.23 -6.56 0.61
CA ASP A 199 2.66 -7.55 1.60
C ASP A 199 2.25 -8.98 1.18
N ILE A 200 1.02 -9.16 0.70
CA ILE A 200 0.53 -10.44 0.16
C ILE A 200 1.37 -10.91 -1.03
N LEU A 201 1.67 -10.00 -1.96
CA LEU A 201 2.48 -10.32 -3.14
C LEU A 201 3.90 -10.71 -2.74
N SER A 202 4.49 -10.00 -1.77
CA SER A 202 5.82 -10.29 -1.25
C SER A 202 5.89 -11.64 -0.51
N GLU A 203 4.88 -11.96 0.31
CA GLU A 203 4.78 -13.24 1.00
C GLU A 203 4.60 -14.40 0.00
N HIS A 204 3.76 -14.20 -1.02
CA HIS A 204 3.55 -15.22 -2.05
C HIS A 204 4.82 -15.48 -2.87
N ALA A 205 5.61 -14.44 -3.15
CA ALA A 205 6.89 -14.57 -3.82
C ALA A 205 7.87 -15.45 -3.04
N GLN A 206 7.92 -15.32 -1.71
CA GLN A 206 8.77 -16.16 -0.86
C GLN A 206 8.37 -17.64 -0.91
N LYS A 207 7.06 -17.92 -0.96
CA LYS A 207 6.53 -19.29 -1.01
C LYS A 207 6.65 -19.93 -2.39
N ASN A 208 6.71 -19.13 -3.46
CA ASN A 208 6.65 -19.62 -4.85
C ASN A 208 7.77 -19.02 -5.72
N PRO A 209 8.98 -19.64 -5.73
CA PRO A 209 10.13 -19.12 -6.48
C PRO A 209 9.89 -18.91 -7.97
N ARG A 210 9.01 -19.71 -8.60
CA ARG A 210 8.73 -19.63 -10.05
C ARG A 210 8.09 -18.32 -10.48
N VAL A 211 7.31 -17.69 -9.59
CA VAL A 211 6.57 -16.46 -9.86
C VAL A 211 7.08 -15.30 -9.01
N ALA A 212 8.20 -15.50 -8.30
CA ALA A 212 8.73 -14.57 -7.32
C ALA A 212 9.10 -13.22 -7.94
N ASP A 213 9.80 -13.20 -9.08
CA ASP A 213 10.17 -11.94 -9.74
C ASP A 213 8.94 -11.12 -10.15
N LEU A 214 7.94 -11.77 -10.77
CA LEU A 214 6.69 -11.10 -11.13
C LEU A 214 5.98 -10.56 -9.88
N CYS A 215 5.76 -11.40 -8.87
CA CYS A 215 5.07 -10.98 -7.65
C CYS A 215 5.79 -9.84 -6.93
N LEU A 216 7.12 -9.89 -6.85
CA LEU A 216 7.91 -8.81 -6.26
C LEU A 216 7.87 -7.54 -7.11
N ALA A 217 7.87 -7.64 -8.45
CA ALA A 217 7.73 -6.48 -9.33
C ALA A 217 6.40 -5.75 -9.09
N LEU A 218 5.31 -6.52 -9.02
CA LEU A 218 3.98 -5.99 -8.73
C LEU A 218 3.90 -5.43 -7.30
N ALA A 219 4.60 -6.03 -6.33
CA ALA A 219 4.71 -5.50 -4.99
C ALA A 219 5.46 -4.16 -4.96
N THR A 220 6.57 -4.03 -5.71
CA THR A 220 7.30 -2.77 -5.87
C THR A 220 6.38 -1.67 -6.38
N ASP A 221 5.58 -1.95 -7.42
CA ASP A 221 4.65 -0.97 -7.99
C ASP A 221 3.54 -0.58 -7.01
N ALA A 222 3.02 -1.55 -6.24
CA ALA A 222 2.03 -1.30 -5.20
C ALA A 222 2.59 -0.41 -4.07
N TYR A 223 3.79 -0.71 -3.57
CA TYR A 223 4.44 0.09 -2.52
C TYR A 223 4.79 1.50 -3.00
N LYS A 224 5.26 1.66 -4.24
CA LYS A 224 5.52 2.97 -4.86
C LYS A 224 4.24 3.81 -4.93
N ALA A 225 3.14 3.21 -5.36
CA ALA A 225 1.85 3.90 -5.43
C ALA A 225 1.35 4.34 -4.04
N CYS A 226 1.66 3.59 -2.98
CA CYS A 226 1.33 3.92 -1.60
C CYS A 226 2.34 4.84 -0.90
N ARG A 227 3.42 5.27 -1.58
CA ARG A 227 4.54 6.05 -0.99
C ARG A 227 5.24 5.35 0.18
N LEU A 228 5.28 4.01 0.17
CA LEU A 228 5.96 3.21 1.18
C LEU A 228 7.41 2.98 0.75
N ASN A 229 8.26 3.98 0.96
CA ASN A 229 9.63 4.00 0.41
C ASN A 229 10.49 2.84 0.94
N LYS A 230 10.46 2.56 2.25
CA LYS A 230 11.24 1.46 2.85
C LYS A 230 10.87 0.07 2.30
N LYS A 231 9.58 -0.20 2.15
CA LYS A 231 9.07 -1.47 1.58
C LYS A 231 9.34 -1.56 0.09
N THR A 232 9.29 -0.43 -0.62
CA THR A 232 9.69 -0.34 -2.03
C THR A 232 11.15 -0.76 -2.20
N ALA A 233 12.07 -0.13 -1.45
CA ALA A 233 13.49 -0.44 -1.50
C ALA A 233 13.76 -1.91 -1.17
N LEU A 234 13.13 -2.44 -0.10
CA LEU A 234 13.24 -3.85 0.26
C LEU A 234 12.76 -4.79 -0.86
N SER A 235 11.64 -4.47 -1.51
CA SER A 235 11.12 -5.28 -2.62
C SER A 235 12.07 -5.28 -3.82
N MET A 236 12.73 -4.14 -4.12
CA MET A 236 13.72 -4.04 -5.20
C MET A 236 14.97 -4.85 -4.87
N CYS A 237 15.43 -4.81 -3.62
CA CYS A 237 16.56 -5.63 -3.15
C CYS A 237 16.27 -7.13 -3.27
N LYS A 238 15.08 -7.57 -2.85
CA LYS A 238 14.64 -8.98 -2.97
C LYS A 238 14.54 -9.48 -4.42
N ARG A 239 14.42 -8.58 -5.40
CA ARG A 239 14.47 -8.90 -6.84
C ARG A 239 15.88 -8.96 -7.42
N GLY A 240 16.89 -8.60 -6.64
CA GLY A 240 18.27 -8.45 -7.12
C GLY A 240 18.55 -7.11 -7.81
N LEU A 241 17.62 -6.15 -7.77
CA LEU A 241 17.80 -4.80 -8.35
C LEU A 241 18.53 -3.87 -7.37
N VAL A 242 19.72 -4.27 -6.95
CA VAL A 242 20.48 -3.61 -5.88
C VAL A 242 20.87 -2.17 -6.24
N HIS A 243 21.34 -1.93 -7.46
CA HIS A 243 21.73 -0.58 -7.91
C HIS A 243 20.54 0.36 -8.00
N SER A 244 19.44 -0.09 -8.60
CA SER A 244 18.20 0.69 -8.69
C SER A 244 17.59 0.96 -7.31
N ALA A 245 17.76 0.03 -6.35
CA ALA A 245 17.34 0.25 -4.97
C ALA A 245 18.18 1.35 -4.30
N ALA A 246 19.51 1.30 -4.43
CA ALA A 246 20.41 2.32 -3.90
C ALA A 246 20.14 3.71 -4.50
N GLU A 247 19.97 3.79 -5.82
CA GLU A 247 19.61 5.04 -6.50
C GLU A 247 18.25 5.58 -6.02
N PHE A 248 17.24 4.71 -5.87
CA PHE A 248 15.95 5.10 -5.33
C PHE A 248 16.08 5.65 -3.90
N MET A 249 16.87 4.98 -3.05
CA MET A 249 17.11 5.42 -1.68
C MET A 249 17.85 6.77 -1.63
N ASN A 250 18.85 7.00 -2.48
CA ASN A 250 19.60 8.26 -2.59
C ASN A 250 18.74 9.44 -3.04
N ASN A 251 17.73 9.18 -3.87
CA ASN A 251 16.84 10.21 -4.42
C ASN A 251 15.62 10.50 -3.52
N CYS A 252 15.31 9.62 -2.57
CA CYS A 252 14.14 9.74 -1.70
C CYS A 252 14.44 10.55 -0.44
N LYS A 253 13.91 11.79 -0.37
CA LYS A 253 14.06 12.68 0.79
C LYS A 253 13.36 12.22 2.07
N ASP A 254 12.39 11.31 1.96
CA ASP A 254 11.57 10.85 3.09
C ASP A 254 12.18 9.63 3.82
N LEU A 255 13.30 9.07 3.34
CA LEU A 255 13.96 7.92 3.97
C LEU A 255 14.95 8.37 5.04
N THR A 256 14.87 7.75 6.20
CA THR A 256 15.82 7.97 7.31
C THR A 256 16.96 6.95 7.28
N THR A 257 18.04 7.23 8.01
CA THR A 257 19.15 6.28 8.26
C THR A 257 18.62 4.97 8.86
N GLU A 258 17.66 5.04 9.79
CA GLU A 258 17.02 3.87 10.39
C GLU A 258 16.25 3.02 9.37
N ASP A 259 15.54 3.66 8.43
CA ASP A 259 14.84 2.93 7.37
C ASP A 259 15.82 2.20 6.43
N CYS A 260 16.97 2.82 6.15
CA CYS A 260 18.02 2.22 5.31
C CYS A 260 18.66 1.01 6.01
N LEU A 261 18.97 1.15 7.29
CA LEU A 261 19.43 0.06 8.14
C LEU A 261 18.38 -1.06 8.17
N TRP A 262 17.10 -0.75 8.36
CA TRP A 262 16.03 -1.74 8.35
C TRP A 262 15.98 -2.53 7.04
N VAL A 263 16.17 -1.90 5.88
CA VAL A 263 16.24 -2.61 4.59
C VAL A 263 17.44 -3.56 4.54
N LEU A 264 18.61 -3.13 5.03
CA LEU A 264 19.82 -3.94 5.11
C LEU A 264 19.62 -5.15 6.03
N TYR A 265 19.01 -4.98 7.20
CA TYR A 265 18.66 -6.07 8.12
C TYR A 265 17.74 -7.11 7.48
N GLN A 266 16.79 -6.67 6.65
CA GLN A 266 15.83 -7.55 5.99
C GLN A 266 16.37 -8.21 4.71
N SER A 267 17.44 -7.68 4.12
CA SER A 267 18.06 -8.19 2.89
C SER A 267 19.58 -7.90 2.89
N PRO A 268 20.37 -8.68 3.65
CA PRO A 268 21.81 -8.49 3.75
C PRO A 268 22.49 -8.58 2.39
N SER A 269 23.19 -7.51 1.99
CA SER A 269 23.91 -7.44 0.71
C SER A 269 25.07 -6.48 0.80
N VAL A 270 26.29 -7.00 0.64
CA VAL A 270 27.53 -6.18 0.65
C VAL A 270 27.48 -5.13 -0.46
N SER A 271 26.96 -5.50 -1.64
CA SER A 271 26.83 -4.58 -2.77
C SER A 271 25.83 -3.44 -2.50
N LEU A 272 24.75 -3.69 -1.76
CA LEU A 272 23.83 -2.62 -1.37
C LEU A 272 24.49 -1.69 -0.37
N LEU A 273 25.16 -2.27 0.63
CA LEU A 273 25.86 -1.54 1.68
C LEU A 273 26.94 -0.62 1.11
N GLN A 274 27.76 -1.12 0.18
CA GLN A 274 28.76 -0.33 -0.53
C GLN A 274 28.15 0.86 -1.27
N LEU A 275 27.04 0.68 -1.99
CA LEU A 275 26.41 1.76 -2.77
C LEU A 275 25.71 2.84 -1.93
N LEU A 276 25.32 2.51 -0.70
CA LEU A 276 24.72 3.47 0.23
C LEU A 276 25.78 4.27 1.01
N ILE A 277 26.99 3.70 1.10
CA ILE A 277 28.17 4.28 1.75
C ILE A 277 28.97 5.13 0.76
N GLU A 278 29.17 4.65 -0.47
CA GLU A 278 29.95 5.35 -1.48
C GLU A 278 29.16 6.55 -2.05
N SER A 279 29.77 7.73 -2.06
CA SER A 279 29.21 8.93 -2.70
C SER A 279 29.13 8.70 -4.21
N GLN A 280 27.91 8.51 -4.73
CA GLN A 280 27.67 8.36 -6.17
C GLN A 280 27.41 9.76 -6.77
N GLN A 281 28.26 10.18 -7.71
CA GLN A 281 28.07 11.36 -8.58
C GLN A 281 27.75 12.70 -7.86
N GLY A 282 28.54 13.06 -6.84
CA GLY A 282 28.46 14.39 -6.22
C GLY A 282 27.34 14.58 -5.19
N GLN A 283 26.67 13.49 -4.80
CA GLN A 283 25.68 13.47 -3.74
C GLN A 283 26.28 12.86 -2.47
N ALA A 284 26.06 13.51 -1.32
CA ALA A 284 26.58 13.03 -0.04
C ALA A 284 26.01 11.65 0.30
N ALA A 285 26.87 10.76 0.82
CA ALA A 285 26.46 9.45 1.31
C ALA A 285 25.31 9.56 2.34
N ILE A 286 24.28 8.73 2.17
CA ILE A 286 23.14 8.69 3.12
C ILE A 286 23.65 8.23 4.48
N LEU A 287 24.45 7.15 4.47
CA LEU A 287 24.91 6.46 5.66
C LEU A 287 26.34 6.86 6.01
N SER A 288 26.62 6.97 7.30
CA SER A 288 27.98 7.04 7.85
C SER A 288 28.53 5.63 7.97
N VAL A 289 29.76 5.41 7.52
CA VAL A 289 30.39 4.09 7.49
C VAL A 289 30.66 3.58 8.89
N GLY A 290 31.23 4.41 9.75
CA GLY A 290 31.54 4.10 11.15
C GLY A 290 30.28 3.75 11.93
N VAL A 291 29.21 4.54 11.80
CA VAL A 291 27.93 4.28 12.48
C VAL A 291 27.27 2.99 11.99
N VAL A 292 27.33 2.70 10.68
CA VAL A 292 26.76 1.46 10.15
C VAL A 292 27.57 0.24 10.57
N LEU A 293 28.90 0.33 10.54
CA LEU A 293 29.76 -0.76 10.99
C LEU A 293 29.61 -1.03 12.49
N SER A 294 29.57 0.01 13.34
CA SER A 294 29.38 -0.16 14.78
C SER A 294 28.02 -0.79 15.09
N THR A 295 26.95 -0.35 14.42
CA THR A 295 25.61 -0.92 14.61
C THR A 295 25.46 -2.34 14.08
N LEU A 296 26.06 -2.69 12.94
CA LEU A 296 26.01 -4.05 12.40
C LEU A 296 26.90 -5.04 13.18
N LEU A 297 28.06 -4.59 13.68
CA LEU A 297 28.94 -5.43 14.50
C LEU A 297 28.36 -5.71 15.89
N ALA A 298 27.54 -4.79 16.43
CA ALA A 298 26.82 -4.99 17.68
C ALA A 298 25.73 -6.09 17.60
N ASP A 299 25.22 -6.42 16.40
CA ASP A 299 24.22 -7.48 16.20
C ASP A 299 24.90 -8.80 15.74
N PRO A 300 24.86 -9.88 16.54
CA PRO A 300 25.45 -11.18 16.20
C PRO A 300 24.96 -11.78 14.86
N GLN A 301 23.75 -11.43 14.40
CA GLN A 301 23.22 -11.96 13.14
C GLN A 301 23.79 -11.25 11.91
N GLN A 302 24.37 -10.05 12.06
CA GLN A 302 24.85 -9.21 10.97
C GLN A 302 26.37 -8.96 10.99
N GLN A 303 27.08 -9.45 12.00
CA GLN A 303 28.53 -9.35 12.11
C GLN A 303 29.26 -9.81 10.84
N GLU A 304 28.83 -10.92 10.24
CA GLU A 304 29.44 -11.43 9.00
C GLU A 304 29.33 -10.44 7.83
N LEU A 305 28.21 -9.71 7.71
CA LEU A 305 28.02 -8.70 6.67
C LEU A 305 28.98 -7.52 6.86
N ALA A 306 29.16 -7.07 8.11
CA ALA A 306 30.08 -5.98 8.44
C ALA A 306 31.55 -6.39 8.20
N LEU A 307 31.93 -7.61 8.58
CA LEU A 307 33.26 -8.14 8.32
C LEU A 307 33.54 -8.28 6.83
N GLN A 308 32.58 -8.78 6.05
CA GLN A 308 32.70 -8.87 4.59
C GLN A 308 32.84 -7.49 3.93
N LEU A 309 32.19 -6.45 4.47
CA LEU A 309 32.39 -5.09 4.00
C LEU A 309 33.81 -4.60 4.31
N LEU A 310 34.30 -4.79 5.53
CA LEU A 310 35.67 -4.42 5.91
C LEU A 310 36.71 -5.13 5.04
N ASP A 311 36.53 -6.44 4.81
CA ASP A 311 37.35 -7.23 3.90
C ASP A 311 37.29 -6.69 2.46
N SER A 312 36.13 -6.22 2.03
CA SER A 312 35.97 -5.60 0.70
C SER A 312 36.76 -4.29 0.56
N PHE A 313 36.93 -3.51 1.63
CA PHE A 313 37.76 -2.30 1.61
C PHE A 313 39.24 -2.65 1.62
N VAL A 314 39.66 -3.56 2.51
CA VAL A 314 41.07 -3.97 2.64
C VAL A 314 41.57 -4.64 1.35
N SER A 315 40.74 -5.47 0.71
CA SER A 315 41.10 -6.14 -0.55
C SER A 315 41.21 -5.19 -1.76
N ARG A 316 40.60 -4.00 -1.71
CA ARG A 316 40.72 -2.95 -2.75
C ARG A 316 41.99 -2.11 -2.62
N GLY A 317 42.69 -2.21 -1.50
CA GLY A 317 43.96 -1.53 -1.23
C GLY A 317 43.99 -0.86 0.13
N GLN A 318 45.16 -0.84 0.75
CA GLN A 318 45.37 -0.35 2.12
C GLN A 318 44.95 1.13 2.32
N GLY A 319 45.03 1.96 1.26
CA GLY A 319 44.62 3.37 1.31
C GLY A 319 43.12 3.62 1.13
N VAL A 320 42.33 2.63 0.70
CA VAL A 320 40.87 2.80 0.48
C VAL A 320 40.14 2.88 1.81
N LEU A 321 40.53 2.07 2.79
CA LEU A 321 39.95 2.12 4.13
C LEU A 321 40.32 3.43 4.86
N GLU A 322 41.54 3.93 4.63
CA GLU A 322 41.99 5.22 5.16
C GLU A 322 41.18 6.38 4.57
N GLU A 323 40.96 6.41 3.24
CA GLU A 323 40.10 7.38 2.57
C GLU A 323 38.67 7.33 3.11
N VAL A 324 38.10 6.13 3.27
CA VAL A 324 36.76 5.92 3.82
C VAL A 324 36.62 6.44 5.26
N ILE A 325 37.61 6.21 6.12
CA ILE A 325 37.62 6.72 7.51
C ILE A 325 37.73 8.25 7.50
N LEU A 326 38.54 8.82 6.60
CA LEU A 326 38.74 10.27 6.48
C LEU A 326 37.53 11.01 5.89
N GLU A 327 36.83 10.39 4.93
CA GLU A 327 35.64 10.95 4.29
C GLU A 327 34.38 10.85 5.16
N ASP A 328 34.38 9.98 6.16
CA ASP A 328 33.24 9.78 7.06
C ASP A 328 33.12 10.86 8.14
N SER A 329 32.79 12.07 7.69
CA SER A 329 32.63 13.26 8.54
C SER A 329 31.48 13.17 9.56
N LYS A 330 30.65 12.12 9.49
CA LYS A 330 29.49 11.91 10.36
C LYS A 330 29.78 10.91 11.49
N SER A 331 30.83 10.10 11.36
CA SER A 331 31.27 9.17 12.41
C SER A 331 32.12 9.90 13.45
N LEU A 332 31.96 9.50 14.72
CA LEU A 332 32.85 9.92 15.80
C LEU A 332 34.05 8.97 15.87
N LEU A 333 35.16 9.45 16.44
CA LEU A 333 36.35 8.62 16.69
C LEU A 333 36.00 7.38 17.54
N ASP A 334 35.02 7.53 18.43
CA ASP A 334 34.51 6.46 19.30
C ASP A 334 33.86 5.34 18.48
N ASP A 335 33.13 5.65 17.38
CA ASP A 335 32.47 4.64 16.53
C ASP A 335 33.50 3.70 15.89
N TRP A 336 34.61 4.24 15.39
CA TRP A 336 35.68 3.43 14.78
C TRP A 336 36.52 2.68 15.81
N THR A 337 36.62 3.21 17.02
CA THR A 337 37.27 2.52 18.15
C THR A 337 36.44 1.31 18.59
N ASP A 338 35.11 1.45 18.62
CA ASP A 338 34.17 0.36 18.90
C ASP A 338 34.16 -0.70 17.80
N VAL A 339 34.26 -0.29 16.53
CA VAL A 339 34.46 -1.22 15.40
C VAL A 339 35.74 -2.02 15.56
N ALA A 340 36.86 -1.36 15.91
CA ALA A 340 38.15 -2.03 16.07
C ALA A 340 38.18 -2.98 17.29
N SER A 341 37.57 -2.60 18.41
CA SER A 341 37.48 -3.46 19.61
C SER A 341 36.64 -4.70 19.31
N THR A 342 35.47 -4.52 18.69
CA THR A 342 34.58 -5.63 18.33
C THR A 342 35.23 -6.58 17.31
N CYS A 343 36.00 -6.06 16.34
CA CYS A 343 36.77 -6.91 15.42
C CYS A 343 37.81 -7.78 16.16
N SER A 344 38.46 -7.23 17.20
CA SER A 344 39.40 -7.99 18.03
C SER A 344 38.70 -9.09 18.84
N GLU A 345 37.51 -8.80 19.39
CA GLU A 345 36.69 -9.78 20.11
C GLU A 345 36.22 -10.93 19.20
N LEU A 346 35.98 -10.65 17.92
CA LEU A 346 35.58 -11.61 16.90
C LEU A 346 36.76 -12.40 16.28
N ASN A 347 37.94 -12.39 16.89
CA ASN A 347 39.18 -13.01 16.39
C ASN A 347 39.66 -12.47 15.03
N ARG A 348 39.22 -11.28 14.62
CA ARG A 348 39.71 -10.56 13.43
C ARG A 348 40.70 -9.46 13.82
N ALA A 349 41.80 -9.89 14.43
CA ALA A 349 42.88 -8.99 14.85
C ALA A 349 43.56 -8.29 13.66
N ASP A 350 43.54 -8.91 12.48
CA ASP A 350 44.00 -8.33 11.23
C ASP A 350 43.27 -7.01 10.91
N LEU A 351 41.94 -7.01 10.95
CA LEU A 351 41.12 -5.83 10.68
C LEU A 351 41.24 -4.78 11.80
N SER A 352 41.24 -5.25 13.05
CA SER A 352 41.38 -4.38 14.22
C SER A 352 42.68 -3.58 14.20
N GLN A 353 43.81 -4.24 13.89
CA GLN A 353 45.12 -3.58 13.82
C GLN A 353 45.20 -2.59 12.66
N VAL A 354 44.61 -2.89 11.51
CA VAL A 354 44.57 -1.96 10.37
C VAL A 354 43.79 -0.69 10.75
N ILE A 355 42.60 -0.83 11.33
CA ILE A 355 41.79 0.33 11.74
C ILE A 355 42.52 1.15 12.81
N LEU A 356 43.06 0.51 13.85
CA LEU A 356 43.81 1.21 14.91
C LEU A 356 45.05 1.91 14.37
N SER A 357 45.77 1.31 13.42
CA SER A 357 46.95 1.94 12.82
C SER A 357 46.60 3.24 12.08
N ILE A 358 45.47 3.26 11.37
CA ILE A 358 44.98 4.45 10.66
C ILE A 358 44.55 5.53 11.67
N LEU A 359 43.81 5.16 12.71
CA LEU A 359 43.38 6.10 13.76
C LEU A 359 44.58 6.70 14.53
N LEU A 360 45.61 5.89 14.79
CA LEU A 360 46.82 6.33 15.49
C LEU A 360 47.67 7.26 14.63
N ASP A 361 47.82 6.99 13.33
CA ASP A 361 48.51 7.88 12.40
C ASP A 361 47.79 9.24 12.27
N GLN A 362 46.46 9.26 12.34
CA GLN A 362 45.69 10.50 12.39
C GLN A 362 45.88 11.30 13.70
N SER A 363 46.09 10.61 14.83
CA SER A 363 46.34 11.25 16.12
C SER A 363 47.75 11.83 16.29
N GLY A 364 48.66 11.59 15.32
CA GLY A 364 50.06 11.99 15.38
C GLY A 364 50.89 11.25 16.43
N THR A 365 50.34 10.19 17.04
CA THR A 365 50.99 9.44 18.11
C THR A 365 51.59 8.16 17.54
N ARG A 366 52.73 8.28 16.87
CA ARG A 366 53.54 7.15 16.42
C ARG A 366 54.08 6.40 17.64
N VAL A 367 53.35 5.41 18.13
CA VAL A 367 53.88 4.47 19.14
C VAL A 367 54.86 3.56 18.40
N LEU A 368 56.15 3.84 18.58
CA LEU A 368 57.21 2.87 18.26
C LEU A 368 56.92 1.60 19.06
N SER A 369 56.77 0.47 18.36
CA SER A 369 56.87 -0.84 18.98
C SER A 369 58.19 -0.93 19.76
N PRO A 370 58.22 -1.58 20.94
CA PRO A 370 59.48 -1.82 21.62
C PRO A 370 60.23 -2.90 20.83
N ASP A 371 61.13 -2.48 19.96
CA ASP A 371 62.10 -3.39 19.35
C ASP A 371 62.95 -4.01 20.47
N LEU A 372 62.94 -5.34 20.52
CA LEU A 372 63.68 -6.20 21.44
C LEU A 372 65.20 -6.22 21.15
N GLU A 373 65.80 -5.08 20.82
CA GLU A 373 67.24 -4.95 20.55
C GLU A 373 67.94 -3.86 21.41
N GLY A 374 67.36 -3.53 22.56
CA GLY A 374 67.97 -2.64 23.56
C GLY A 374 68.72 -3.36 24.69
N ALA A 375 68.96 -4.67 24.59
CA ALA A 375 69.61 -5.47 25.64
C ALA A 375 71.03 -5.90 25.22
N GLY A 376 71.92 -4.92 25.13
CA GLY A 376 73.34 -5.17 24.95
C GLY A 376 74.11 -3.87 24.80
N LEU A 377 75.15 -3.69 25.60
CA LEU A 377 76.13 -2.60 25.58
C LEU A 377 75.83 -1.40 26.50
N VAL A 378 75.91 -1.57 27.83
CA VAL A 378 76.76 -0.68 28.67
C VAL A 378 77.19 -1.40 29.97
N GLU A 379 78.01 -2.45 29.88
CA GLU A 379 78.95 -2.76 30.96
C GLU A 379 80.34 -2.56 30.36
N HIS A 380 80.97 -1.42 30.64
CA HIS A 380 82.40 -1.26 30.86
C HIS A 380 82.72 0.24 30.96
N VAL A 381 83.61 0.55 31.92
CA VAL A 381 84.23 1.85 32.24
C VAL A 381 83.48 2.63 33.33
N PHE A 382 83.77 2.32 34.58
CA PHE A 382 84.50 3.24 35.45
C PHE A 382 85.37 2.44 36.43
N LEU A 383 86.68 2.66 36.31
CA LEU A 383 87.68 2.47 37.35
C LEU A 383 87.48 3.52 38.45
#